data_AF-A0AB37USM1-F1
#
_entry.id   AF-A0AB37USM1-F1
#
_cell.length_a   1.000
_cell.length_b   1.000
_cell.length_c   1.000
_cell.angle_alpha   90.00
_cell.angle_beta   90.00
_cell.angle_gamma   90.00
#
_symmetry.space_group_name_H-M   'P 1'
#
loop_
_entity.id
_entity.type
_entity.pdbx_description
1 polymer ?
#
loop_
_entity_poly.entity_id
_entity_poly.type
_entity_poly.pdbx_seq_one_letter_code
_entity_poly.pdbx_strand_id
1 'polypeptide(L)'
;MIEALIYAATFTLTVATAVPSAYGTSVTAPAKVPRIVSSVQFPQSRWKIVRHTFRLQIPQESKPLSQLTISVPAGLTVKNKSKIGVFDQSGRQVDTNVSVEGNKVTLAFPTPVNPGTELKIAMRDVKISGVTNAWLYKVHARLVGINADLPIGFARFRFYR
;
A
#
# COMPACT_ATOMS: atom_id res chain seq x y z
N MET A 1 45.77 71.00 33.54
CA MET A 1 45.04 70.56 32.33
C MET A 1 44.97 69.05 32.43
N ILE A 2 43.83 68.49 32.84
CA ILE A 2 43.67 67.05 33.12
C ILE A 2 42.46 66.60 32.29
N GLU A 3 42.72 65.71 31.34
CA GLU A 3 41.75 65.11 30.42
C GLU A 3 40.82 64.16 31.17
N ALA A 4 39.51 64.28 30.90
CA ALA A 4 38.49 63.37 31.43
C ALA A 4 38.29 62.20 30.46
N LEU A 5 38.52 60.96 30.93
CA LEU A 5 38.16 59.75 30.20
C LEU A 5 36.88 59.16 30.80
N ILE A 6 35.76 59.30 30.09
CA ILE A 6 34.48 58.66 30.46
C ILE A 6 34.41 57.33 29.71
N TYR A 7 34.61 56.22 30.42
CA TYR A 7 34.38 54.87 29.90
C TYR A 7 32.89 54.54 30.00
N ALA A 8 32.19 54.54 28.86
CA ALA A 8 30.84 53.99 28.76
C ALA A 8 30.91 52.52 28.35
N ALA A 9 30.58 51.60 29.25
CA ALA A 9 30.45 50.18 28.95
C ALA A 9 28.97 49.84 28.74
N THR A 10 28.59 49.50 27.51
CA THR A 10 27.24 49.03 27.16
C THR A 10 27.12 47.52 27.37
N PHE A 11 26.17 47.09 28.20
CA PHE A 11 25.88 45.67 28.46
C PHE A 11 24.68 45.23 27.62
N THR A 12 24.91 44.39 26.60
CA THR A 12 23.83 43.80 25.77
C THR A 12 23.46 42.41 26.29
N LEU A 13 22.20 42.23 26.71
CA LEU A 13 21.64 40.97 27.17
C LEU A 13 20.83 40.31 26.03
N THR A 14 21.34 39.23 25.46
CA THR A 14 20.63 38.41 24.46
C THR A 14 19.89 37.26 25.16
N VAL A 15 18.56 37.29 25.14
CA VAL A 15 17.72 36.20 25.65
C VAL A 15 17.40 35.24 24.51
N ALA A 16 17.90 34.01 24.58
CA ALA A 16 17.51 32.93 23.68
C ALA A 16 16.27 32.23 24.24
N THR A 17 15.12 32.39 23.58
CA THR A 17 13.90 31.66 23.93
C THR A 17 13.90 30.30 23.24
N ALA A 18 14.11 29.23 24.00
CA ALA A 18 13.91 27.86 23.50
C ALA A 18 12.41 27.58 23.39
N VAL A 19 11.88 27.54 22.18
CA VAL A 19 10.51 27.08 21.93
C VAL A 19 10.52 25.55 21.97
N PRO A 20 9.81 24.88 22.88
CA PRO A 20 9.76 23.42 22.88
C PRO A 20 9.03 22.96 21.62
N SER A 21 9.69 22.10 20.84
CA SER A 21 9.06 21.39 19.72
C SER A 21 8.07 20.37 20.28
N ALA A 22 6.78 20.64 20.15
CA ALA A 22 5.74 19.65 20.44
C ALA A 22 5.70 18.60 19.32
N TYR A 23 6.21 17.40 19.59
CA TYR A 23 6.01 16.26 18.70
C TYR A 23 4.57 15.77 18.85
N GLY A 24 3.77 15.90 17.81
CA GLY A 24 2.43 15.30 17.77
C GLY A 24 2.55 13.78 17.75
N THR A 25 2.08 13.11 18.81
CA THR A 25 1.84 11.66 18.76
C THR A 25 0.59 11.43 17.92
N SER A 26 0.75 10.73 16.80
CA SER A 26 -0.40 10.35 15.98
C SER A 26 -1.25 9.34 16.75
N VAL A 27 -2.34 9.79 17.37
CA VAL A 27 -3.42 8.91 17.87
C VAL A 27 -4.24 8.47 16.65
N THR A 28 -3.65 7.65 15.80
CA THR A 28 -4.39 7.01 14.72
C THR A 28 -5.15 5.86 15.36
N ALA A 29 -6.48 5.94 15.37
CA ALA A 29 -7.31 4.81 15.76
C ALA A 29 -6.85 3.56 14.96
N PRO A 30 -6.74 2.39 15.60
CA PRO A 30 -6.30 1.17 14.93
C PRO A 30 -7.15 0.92 13.69
N ALA A 31 -6.50 0.75 12.54
CA ALA A 31 -7.19 0.50 11.28
C ALA A 31 -7.99 -0.81 11.40
N LYS A 32 -9.28 -0.79 11.02
CA LYS A 32 -10.17 -1.97 11.13
C LYS A 32 -10.40 -2.68 9.80
N VAL A 33 -9.78 -2.20 8.73
CA VAL A 33 -9.91 -2.73 7.38
C VAL A 33 -8.54 -3.02 6.77
N PRO A 34 -8.42 -4.05 5.93
CA PRO A 34 -7.20 -4.31 5.18
C PRO A 34 -6.77 -3.09 4.36
N ARG A 35 -5.48 -2.92 4.15
CA ARG A 35 -4.92 -1.82 3.35
C ARG A 35 -3.77 -2.27 2.46
N ILE A 36 -3.66 -1.63 1.30
CA ILE A 36 -2.53 -1.86 0.39
C ILE A 36 -1.32 -1.08 0.91
N VAL A 37 -0.20 -1.76 1.12
CA VAL A 37 1.03 -1.17 1.67
C VAL A 37 2.00 -0.78 0.56
N SER A 38 2.08 -1.59 -0.50
CA SER A 38 2.98 -1.32 -1.62
C SER A 38 2.56 -2.06 -2.88
N SER A 39 3.07 -1.61 -4.02
CA SER A 39 2.91 -2.28 -5.31
C SER A 39 4.18 -2.11 -6.14
N VAL A 40 4.60 -3.18 -6.80
CA VAL A 40 5.83 -3.26 -7.58
C VAL A 40 5.59 -4.08 -8.86
N GLN A 41 6.45 -3.87 -9.85
CA GLN A 41 6.42 -4.59 -11.12
C GLN A 41 7.82 -5.09 -11.46
N PHE A 42 7.88 -6.25 -12.09
CA PHE A 42 9.12 -6.84 -12.58
C PHE A 42 8.92 -7.49 -13.96
N PRO A 43 9.80 -7.25 -14.95
CA PRO A 43 10.87 -6.26 -14.93
C PRO A 43 10.34 -4.82 -14.94
N GLN A 44 11.11 -3.87 -14.40
CA GLN A 44 10.82 -2.43 -14.44
C GLN A 44 11.28 -1.83 -15.78
N SER A 45 10.76 -2.37 -16.89
CA SER A 45 11.21 -2.09 -18.26
C SER A 45 10.01 -2.09 -19.22
N ARG A 46 10.25 -1.78 -20.51
CA ARG A 46 9.24 -1.68 -21.60
C ARG A 46 8.61 -3.02 -22.03
N TRP A 47 8.67 -4.04 -21.17
CA TRP A 47 8.14 -5.37 -21.49
C TRP A 47 6.62 -5.32 -21.52
N LYS A 48 6.03 -5.96 -22.53
CA LYS A 48 4.56 -6.05 -22.68
C LYS A 48 3.92 -7.10 -21.77
N ILE A 49 4.71 -7.99 -21.19
CA ILE A 49 4.26 -9.04 -20.26
C ILE A 49 5.13 -8.96 -19.02
N VAL A 50 4.52 -8.75 -17.87
CA VAL A 50 5.23 -8.48 -16.62
C VAL A 50 4.59 -9.20 -15.43
N ARG A 51 5.36 -9.31 -14.36
CA ARG A 51 4.84 -9.68 -13.03
C ARG A 51 4.49 -8.41 -12.28
N HIS A 52 3.25 -8.31 -11.83
CA HIS A 52 2.82 -7.30 -10.88
C HIS A 52 2.64 -7.91 -9.49
N THR A 53 3.08 -7.21 -8.46
CA THR A 53 2.94 -7.69 -7.09
C THR A 53 2.56 -6.54 -6.19
N PHE A 54 1.54 -6.73 -5.35
CA PHE A 54 1.20 -5.77 -4.31
C PHE A 54 1.09 -6.47 -2.96
N ARG A 55 1.31 -5.69 -1.91
CA ARG A 55 1.25 -6.16 -0.52
C ARG A 55 0.01 -5.61 0.16
N LEU A 56 -0.68 -6.48 0.87
CA LEU A 56 -1.90 -6.21 1.59
C LEU A 56 -1.65 -6.49 3.07
N GLN A 57 -1.81 -5.49 3.92
CA GLN A 57 -1.76 -5.67 5.37
C GLN A 57 -3.18 -5.77 5.92
N ILE A 58 -3.42 -6.81 6.71
CA ILE A 58 -4.66 -7.00 7.46
C ILE A 58 -4.37 -6.58 8.91
N PRO A 59 -4.92 -5.45 9.39
CA PRO A 59 -4.69 -5.01 10.77
C PRO A 59 -5.14 -6.04 11.81
N GLN A 60 -4.55 -6.01 13.02
CA GLN A 60 -4.93 -6.92 14.10
C GLN A 60 -6.38 -6.77 14.56
N GLU A 61 -6.94 -5.56 14.51
CA GLU A 61 -8.33 -5.29 14.88
C GLU A 61 -9.33 -5.47 13.73
N SER A 62 -8.88 -5.99 12.58
CA SER A 62 -9.75 -6.34 11.46
C SER A 62 -10.50 -7.63 11.74
N LYS A 63 -11.61 -7.84 11.04
CA LYS A 63 -12.17 -9.19 10.87
C LYS A 63 -11.29 -10.00 9.89
N PRO A 64 -11.34 -11.35 9.93
CA PRO A 64 -10.61 -12.18 8.97
C PRO A 64 -11.02 -11.88 7.52
N LEU A 65 -10.06 -11.93 6.61
CA LEU A 65 -10.27 -11.71 5.18
C LEU A 65 -10.78 -12.99 4.52
N SER A 66 -11.96 -12.94 3.90
CA SER A 66 -12.56 -14.08 3.20
C SER A 66 -12.40 -14.00 1.69
N GLN A 67 -12.34 -12.79 1.12
CA GLN A 67 -12.18 -12.60 -0.32
C GLN A 67 -11.45 -11.30 -0.64
N LEU A 68 -10.70 -11.32 -1.74
CA LEU A 68 -10.15 -10.12 -2.38
C LEU A 68 -10.63 -10.03 -3.82
N THR A 69 -11.11 -8.86 -4.23
CA THR A 69 -11.56 -8.58 -5.58
C THR A 69 -10.71 -7.47 -6.18
N ILE A 70 -10.09 -7.74 -7.33
CA ILE A 70 -9.23 -6.79 -8.04
C ILE A 70 -9.92 -6.41 -9.35
N SER A 71 -10.14 -5.11 -9.55
CA SER A 71 -10.70 -4.57 -10.79
C SER A 71 -9.56 -4.21 -11.74
N VAL A 72 -9.22 -5.11 -12.68
CA VAL A 72 -8.17 -4.88 -13.68
C VAL A 72 -8.60 -3.71 -14.60
N PRO A 73 -7.78 -2.67 -14.72
CA PRO A 73 -8.12 -1.49 -15.51
C PRO A 73 -7.95 -1.77 -17.02
N ALA A 74 -8.64 -0.99 -17.85
CA ALA A 74 -8.50 -1.07 -19.29
C ALA A 74 -7.04 -0.84 -19.73
N GLY A 75 -6.56 -1.65 -20.67
CA GLY A 75 -5.17 -1.64 -21.11
C GLY A 75 -4.24 -2.58 -20.33
N LEU A 76 -4.73 -3.22 -19.27
CA LEU A 76 -4.11 -4.38 -18.64
C LEU A 76 -4.97 -5.62 -18.87
N THR A 77 -4.33 -6.78 -18.94
CA THR A 77 -5.02 -8.05 -19.15
C THR A 77 -4.36 -9.13 -18.31
N VAL A 78 -5.18 -9.75 -17.45
CA VAL A 78 -4.81 -10.92 -16.64
C VAL A 78 -5.72 -12.04 -17.11
N LYS A 79 -5.18 -13.07 -17.76
CA LYS A 79 -5.98 -14.21 -18.26
C LYS A 79 -5.74 -15.48 -17.48
N ASN A 80 -4.52 -15.66 -16.99
CA ASN A 80 -4.11 -16.96 -16.47
C ASN A 80 -4.25 -17.02 -14.94
N LYS A 81 -5.33 -17.65 -14.46
CA LYS A 81 -5.58 -17.82 -13.03
C LYS A 81 -4.48 -18.59 -12.29
N SER A 82 -3.84 -19.58 -12.94
CA SER A 82 -2.76 -20.38 -12.32
C SER A 82 -1.44 -19.62 -12.20
N LYS A 83 -1.35 -18.43 -12.79
CA LYS A 83 -0.20 -17.52 -12.68
C LYS A 83 -0.36 -16.48 -11.56
N ILE A 84 -1.49 -16.51 -10.85
CA ILE A 84 -1.77 -15.68 -9.69
C ILE A 84 -1.45 -16.49 -8.44
N GLY A 85 -0.59 -15.95 -7.57
CA GLY A 85 -0.23 -16.56 -6.30
C GLY A 85 -0.40 -15.60 -5.14
N VAL A 86 -0.84 -16.12 -3.99
CA VAL A 86 -0.91 -15.39 -2.73
C VAL A 86 0.06 -16.03 -1.75
N PHE A 87 0.88 -15.21 -1.12
CA PHE A 87 1.90 -15.65 -0.18
C PHE A 87 1.76 -14.87 1.13
N ASP A 88 2.04 -15.52 2.24
CA ASP A 88 2.13 -14.85 3.54
C ASP A 88 3.48 -14.14 3.72
N GLN A 89 3.64 -13.49 4.87
CA GLN A 89 4.87 -12.80 5.28
C GLN A 89 6.09 -13.72 5.39
N SER A 90 5.90 -15.03 5.60
CA SER A 90 6.96 -16.03 5.62
C SER A 90 7.31 -16.58 4.24
N GLY A 91 6.59 -16.15 3.19
CA GLY A 91 6.74 -16.61 1.82
C GLY A 91 6.01 -17.93 1.52
N ARG A 92 5.23 -18.47 2.46
CA ARG A 92 4.43 -19.67 2.23
C ARG A 92 3.22 -19.32 1.38
N GLN A 93 2.89 -20.22 0.46
CA GLN A 93 1.71 -20.04 -0.38
C GLN A 93 0.44 -20.23 0.46
N VAL A 94 -0.49 -19.29 0.33
CA VAL A 94 -1.80 -19.35 0.99
C VAL A 94 -2.78 -20.01 0.03
N ASP A 95 -3.53 -20.99 0.54
CA ASP A 95 -4.57 -21.65 -0.25
C ASP A 95 -5.63 -20.64 -0.71
N THR A 96 -5.88 -20.57 -2.00
CA THR A 96 -6.68 -19.52 -2.62
C THR A 96 -7.36 -20.03 -3.89
N ASN A 97 -8.67 -19.90 -3.94
CA ASN A 97 -9.46 -20.12 -5.13
C ASN A 97 -9.45 -18.86 -6.01
N VAL A 98 -8.79 -18.97 -7.16
CA VAL A 98 -8.64 -17.85 -8.10
C VAL A 98 -9.66 -17.97 -9.23
N SER A 99 -10.48 -16.94 -9.42
CA SER A 99 -11.31 -16.77 -10.61
C SER A 99 -10.94 -15.50 -11.37
N VAL A 100 -11.09 -15.55 -12.69
CA VAL A 100 -10.84 -14.42 -13.60
C VAL A 100 -12.04 -14.31 -14.52
N GLU A 101 -12.82 -13.26 -14.34
CA GLU A 101 -14.07 -12.99 -15.06
C GLU A 101 -13.94 -11.63 -15.77
N GLY A 102 -13.65 -11.65 -17.06
CA GLY A 102 -13.42 -10.43 -17.83
C GLY A 102 -12.26 -9.60 -17.25
N ASN A 103 -12.59 -8.44 -16.68
CA ASN A 103 -11.62 -7.54 -16.03
C ASN A 103 -11.60 -7.66 -14.49
N LYS A 104 -12.29 -8.65 -13.92
CA LYS A 104 -12.35 -8.86 -12.47
C LYS A 104 -11.58 -10.11 -12.10
N VAL A 105 -10.62 -9.98 -11.18
CA VAL A 105 -9.92 -11.11 -10.56
C VAL A 105 -10.45 -11.27 -9.15
N THR A 106 -10.92 -12.46 -8.81
CA THR A 106 -11.43 -12.79 -7.47
C THR A 106 -10.51 -13.83 -6.83
N LEU A 107 -10.07 -13.55 -5.61
CA LEU A 107 -9.29 -14.43 -4.77
C LEU A 107 -10.15 -14.79 -3.56
N ALA A 108 -10.77 -15.96 -3.57
CA ALA A 108 -11.53 -16.46 -2.44
C ALA A 108 -10.62 -17.34 -1.57
N PHE A 109 -10.63 -17.10 -0.26
CA PHE A 109 -9.82 -17.83 0.70
C PHE A 109 -10.70 -18.91 1.36
N PRO A 110 -10.49 -20.21 1.07
CA PRO A 110 -11.30 -21.28 1.67
C PRO A 110 -11.18 -21.29 3.19
N THR A 111 -9.97 -21.04 3.70
CA THR A 111 -9.72 -20.69 5.08
C THR A 111 -9.51 -19.18 5.18
N PRO A 112 -10.36 -18.43 5.89
CA PRO A 112 -10.20 -16.99 6.05
C PRO A 112 -8.82 -16.62 6.60
N VAL A 113 -8.24 -15.56 6.07
CA VAL A 113 -6.91 -15.11 6.49
C VAL A 113 -7.04 -14.28 7.77
N ASN A 114 -6.30 -14.69 8.80
CA ASN A 114 -6.37 -14.08 10.12
C ASN A 114 -5.88 -12.62 10.12
N PRO A 115 -6.45 -11.77 11.00
CA PRO A 115 -5.94 -10.44 11.30
C PRO A 115 -4.46 -10.45 11.73
N GLY A 116 -3.75 -9.35 11.51
CA GLY A 116 -2.33 -9.22 11.85
C GLY A 116 -1.37 -9.87 10.85
N THR A 117 -1.86 -10.28 9.67
CA THR A 117 -1.05 -10.88 8.61
C THR A 117 -0.81 -9.90 7.47
N GLU A 118 0.35 -10.06 6.81
CA GLU A 118 0.65 -9.42 5.53
C GLU A 118 0.61 -10.46 4.42
N LEU A 119 -0.14 -10.15 3.37
CA LEU A 119 -0.25 -10.95 2.16
C LEU A 119 0.48 -10.28 1.01
N LYS A 120 1.18 -11.09 0.22
CA LYS A 120 1.80 -10.71 -1.04
C LYS A 120 1.03 -11.36 -2.19
N ILE A 121 0.36 -10.54 -2.99
CA ILE A 121 -0.40 -10.98 -4.14
C ILE A 121 0.47 -10.78 -5.38
N ALA A 122 0.86 -11.87 -6.04
CA ALA A 122 1.68 -11.86 -7.24
C ALA A 122 0.86 -12.32 -8.45
N MET A 123 0.59 -11.38 -9.36
CA MET A 123 0.00 -11.66 -10.66
C MET A 123 1.12 -11.75 -11.69
N ARG A 124 1.42 -12.95 -12.18
CA ARG A 124 2.38 -13.15 -13.28
C ARG A 124 1.65 -13.10 -14.63
N ASP A 125 2.41 -12.87 -15.69
CA ASP A 125 1.92 -12.78 -17.07
C ASP A 125 0.82 -11.72 -17.29
N VAL A 126 0.94 -10.58 -16.58
CA VAL A 126 0.07 -9.43 -16.83
C VAL A 126 0.46 -8.81 -18.16
N LYS A 127 -0.43 -8.86 -19.15
CA LYS A 127 -0.23 -8.28 -20.46
C LYS A 127 -0.63 -6.80 -20.46
N ILE A 128 0.25 -5.97 -20.99
CA ILE A 128 0.04 -4.53 -21.19
C ILE A 128 -0.33 -4.31 -22.66
N SER A 129 -1.51 -3.76 -22.89
CA SER A 129 -2.03 -3.41 -24.22
C SER A 129 -2.36 -1.92 -24.37
N GLY A 130 -2.59 -1.20 -23.26
CA GLY A 130 -2.88 0.22 -23.27
C GLY A 130 -1.64 1.11 -23.25
N VAL A 131 -1.83 2.38 -23.57
CA VAL A 131 -0.78 3.41 -23.55
C VAL A 131 -1.11 4.42 -22.46
N THR A 132 -0.46 4.30 -21.30
CA THR A 132 -0.51 5.27 -20.20
C THR A 132 0.80 5.22 -19.41
N ASN A 133 1.06 6.21 -18.56
CA ASN A 133 2.23 6.24 -17.68
C ASN A 133 2.04 5.35 -16.45
N ALA A 134 0.80 5.20 -15.97
CA ALA A 134 0.45 4.33 -14.87
C ALA A 134 -1.05 4.01 -14.88
N TRP A 135 -1.41 2.87 -14.33
CA TRP A 135 -2.78 2.54 -13.97
C TRP A 135 -2.92 2.52 -12.45
N LEU A 136 -4.01 3.12 -11.97
CA LEU A 136 -4.48 2.97 -10.59
C LEU A 136 -5.73 2.11 -10.63
N TYR A 137 -5.74 1.04 -9.85
CA TYR A 137 -6.85 0.10 -9.87
C TYR A 137 -7.34 -0.21 -8.48
N LYS A 138 -8.66 -0.31 -8.35
CA LYS A 138 -9.34 -0.54 -7.08
C LYS A 138 -9.16 -1.99 -6.65
N VAL A 139 -8.92 -2.17 -5.36
CA VAL A 139 -8.98 -3.47 -4.70
C VAL A 139 -10.06 -3.41 -3.65
N HIS A 140 -10.88 -4.44 -3.59
CA HIS A 140 -11.93 -4.59 -2.61
C HIS A 140 -11.65 -5.82 -1.75
N ALA A 141 -11.96 -5.75 -0.47
CA ALA A 141 -11.89 -6.86 0.46
C ALA A 141 -13.29 -7.21 0.95
N ARG A 142 -13.55 -8.51 1.11
CA ARG A 142 -14.68 -9.02 1.87
C ARG A 142 -14.15 -9.63 3.16
N LEU A 143 -14.77 -9.26 4.27
CA LEU A 143 -14.42 -9.77 5.58
C LEU A 143 -15.49 -10.75 6.08
N VAL A 144 -15.10 -11.68 6.95
CA VAL A 144 -16.04 -12.62 7.56
C VAL A 144 -17.14 -11.85 8.31
N GLY A 145 -18.40 -12.22 8.05
CA GLY A 145 -19.57 -11.55 8.62
C GLY A 145 -19.88 -10.16 8.04
N ILE A 146 -19.23 -9.77 6.94
CA ILE A 146 -19.57 -8.57 6.16
C ILE A 146 -19.91 -9.00 4.74
N ASN A 147 -21.18 -8.97 4.38
CA ASN A 147 -21.68 -9.34 3.05
C ASN A 147 -21.60 -8.17 2.06
N ALA A 148 -20.49 -7.45 2.06
CA ALA A 148 -20.24 -6.32 1.17
C ALA A 148 -18.76 -6.27 0.77
N ASP A 149 -18.50 -5.79 -0.45
CA ASP A 149 -17.14 -5.59 -0.94
C ASP A 149 -16.64 -4.20 -0.52
N LEU A 150 -15.72 -4.18 0.44
CA LEU A 150 -15.18 -2.95 1.02
C LEU A 150 -14.02 -2.44 0.16
N PRO A 151 -14.03 -1.20 -0.35
CA PRO A 151 -12.88 -0.64 -1.05
C PRO A 151 -11.73 -0.41 -0.06
N ILE A 152 -10.59 -1.06 -0.29
CA ILE A 152 -9.42 -1.00 0.59
C ILE A 152 -8.27 -0.15 0.03
N GLY A 153 -8.53 0.52 -1.10
CA GLY A 153 -7.64 1.47 -1.73
C GLY A 153 -7.30 1.11 -3.18
N PHE A 154 -6.19 1.69 -3.64
CA PHE A 154 -5.71 1.55 -5.02
C PHE A 154 -4.32 0.94 -5.05
N ALA A 155 -4.12 -0.05 -5.91
CA ALA A 155 -2.78 -0.49 -6.28
C ALA A 155 -2.34 0.24 -7.55
N ARG A 156 -1.04 0.51 -7.64
CA ARG A 156 -0.45 1.26 -8.75
C ARG A 156 0.37 0.33 -9.63
N PHE A 157 0.03 0.29 -10.90
CA PHE A 157 0.82 -0.34 -11.94
C PHE A 157 1.54 0.73 -12.74
N ARG A 158 2.87 0.71 -12.80
CA ARG A 158 3.65 1.74 -13.50
C ARG A 158 4.10 1.23 -14.86
N PHE A 159 3.75 1.95 -15.92
CA PHE A 159 4.35 1.70 -17.22
C PHE A 159 5.74 2.33 -17.26
N TYR A 160 6.74 1.56 -17.66
CA TYR A 160 8.09 2.05 -17.87
C TYR A 160 8.24 2.38 -19.34
N ARG A 161 8.60 3.64 -19.60
CA ARG A 161 8.51 4.22 -20.92
C ARG A 161 9.74 4.01 -21.76
#